data_AF-A0A128F7Q8-F1
#
_entry.id   AF-A0A128F7Q8-F1
#
_cell.length_a   1.000
_cell.length_b   1.000
_cell.length_c   1.000
_cell.angle_alpha   90.00
_cell.angle_beta   90.00
_cell.angle_gamma   90.00
#
_symmetry.space_group_name_H-M   'P 1'
#
loop_
_entity.id
_entity.type
_entity.pdbx_description
1 polymer ?
#
loop_
_entity_poly.entity_id
_entity_poly.type
_entity_poly.pdbx_seq_one_letter_code
_entity_poly.pdbx_strand_id
1 'polypeptide(L)'
;MKMMKVSELVAMDLNWVRGEDTRFKSILKELKQGANINEAIQMIRCACGKTYVLQDGGHRISAAFKIYKDTGKDLDIPVNLFQSSIP
;
A
#
# COMPACT_ATOMS: atom_id res chain seq x y z
N MET A 1 -12.19 -6.66 -2.51
CA MET A 1 -11.48 -5.37 -2.40
C MET A 1 -11.97 -4.64 -1.15
N LYS A 2 -11.05 -4.15 -0.31
CA LYS A 2 -11.33 -3.40 0.92
C LYS A 2 -10.57 -2.07 0.86
N MET A 3 -11.19 -0.96 1.28
CA MET A 3 -10.47 0.30 1.46
C MET A 3 -9.77 0.28 2.83
N MET A 4 -8.49 0.65 2.85
CA MET A 4 -7.69 0.75 4.07
C MET A 4 -6.95 2.06 4.11
N LYS A 5 -6.80 2.63 5.31
CA LYS A 5 -5.96 3.81 5.50
C LYS A 5 -4.49 3.48 5.29
N VAL A 6 -3.72 4.47 4.84
CA VAL A 6 -2.27 4.33 4.71
C VAL A 6 -1.65 4.02 6.06
N SER A 7 -2.10 4.72 7.11
CA SER A 7 -1.62 4.51 8.48
C SER A 7 -1.87 3.08 8.96
N GLU A 8 -3.04 2.51 8.66
CA GLU A 8 -3.37 1.11 8.94
C GLU A 8 -2.46 0.15 8.17
N LEU A 9 -2.29 0.37 6.87
CA LEU A 9 -1.48 -0.48 6.00
C LEU A 9 -0.01 -0.57 6.43
N VAL A 10 0.59 0.56 6.82
CA VAL A 10 2.00 0.58 7.26
C VAL A 10 2.19 0.08 8.69
N ALA A 11 1.11 -0.01 9.48
CA ALA A 11 1.11 -0.62 10.81
C ALA A 11 0.98 -2.15 10.75
N MET A 12 0.61 -2.72 9.60
CA MET A 12 0.59 -4.17 9.39
C MET A 12 2.02 -4.71 9.34
N ASP A 13 2.19 -5.97 9.75
CA ASP A 13 3.43 -6.73 9.55
C ASP A 13 3.57 -7.12 8.07
N LEU A 14 3.88 -6.10 7.26
CA LEU A 14 4.03 -6.15 5.81
C LEU A 14 5.50 -5.95 5.45
N ASN A 15 6.07 -6.94 4.76
CA ASN A 15 7.41 -6.80 4.19
C ASN A 15 7.31 -6.19 2.78
N TRP A 16 7.90 -5.01 2.57
CA TRP A 16 8.08 -4.43 1.24
C TRP A 16 9.38 -3.64 1.11
N VAL A 17 9.93 -3.62 -0.11
CA VAL A 17 11.13 -2.84 -0.45
C VAL A 17 10.71 -1.43 -0.84
N ARG A 18 11.40 -0.44 -0.29
CA ARG A 18 11.20 0.98 -0.60
C ARG A 18 12.26 1.44 -1.59
N GLY A 19 11.85 1.71 -2.83
CA GLY A 19 12.68 2.31 -3.86
C GLY A 19 12.20 3.73 -4.20
N GLU A 20 13.13 4.68 -4.32
CA GLU A 20 12.84 6.04 -4.83
C GLU A 20 13.12 6.14 -6.34
N ASP A 21 12.55 5.21 -7.10
CA ASP A 21 12.71 5.16 -8.54
C ASP A 21 11.79 6.15 -9.29
N THR A 22 11.85 6.11 -10.62
CA THR A 22 11.02 6.97 -11.49
C THR A 22 9.52 6.72 -11.30
N ARG A 23 9.10 5.47 -11.07
CA ARG A 23 7.69 5.11 -10.85
C ARG A 23 7.19 5.69 -9.53
N PHE A 24 7.96 5.57 -8.46
CA PHE A 24 7.67 6.22 -7.19
C PHE A 24 7.50 7.73 -7.33
N LYS A 25 8.45 8.41 -8.00
CA LYS A 25 8.41 9.87 -8.17
C LYS A 25 7.19 10.32 -8.98
N SER A 26 6.80 9.55 -10.00
CA SER A 26 5.59 9.83 -10.79
C SER A 26 4.33 9.74 -9.94
N ILE A 27 4.15 8.63 -9.21
CA ILE A 27 2.99 8.43 -8.33
C ILE A 27 2.93 9.52 -7.26
N LEU A 28 4.06 9.82 -6.62
CA LEU A 28 4.12 10.87 -5.61
C LEU A 28 3.68 12.24 -6.16
N LYS A 29 4.10 12.58 -7.39
CA LYS A 29 3.70 13.82 -8.05
C LYS A 29 2.20 13.88 -8.28
N GLU A 30 1.60 12.81 -8.78
CA GLU A 30 0.15 12.70 -9.00
C GLU A 30 -0.62 12.85 -7.68
N LEU A 31 -0.19 12.18 -6.61
CA LEU A 31 -0.82 12.30 -5.30
C LEU A 31 -0.74 13.73 -4.72
N LYS A 32 0.38 14.43 -4.93
CA LYS A 32 0.50 15.85 -4.55
C LYS A 32 -0.45 16.76 -5.31
N GLN A 33 -0.84 16.38 -6.53
CA GLN A 33 -1.83 17.09 -7.35
C GLN A 33 -3.28 16.73 -6.98
N GLY A 34 -3.49 15.85 -6.00
CA GLY A 34 -4.81 15.44 -5.55
C GLY A 34 -5.37 14.20 -6.23
N ALA A 35 -4.56 13.46 -7.00
CA ALA A 35 -4.96 12.17 -7.53
C ALA A 35 -5.23 11.16 -6.41
N ASN A 36 -6.07 10.17 -6.71
CA ASN A 36 -6.35 9.04 -5.82
C ASN A 36 -5.63 7.79 -6.31
N ILE A 37 -5.38 6.85 -5.39
CA ILE A 37 -4.89 5.52 -5.73
C ILE A 37 -6.10 4.65 -6.08
N ASN A 38 -6.32 4.40 -7.37
CA ASN A 38 -7.45 3.59 -7.83
C ASN A 38 -7.07 2.11 -8.04
N GLU A 39 -5.78 1.83 -8.23
CA GLU A 39 -5.27 0.47 -8.42
C GLU A 39 -4.99 -0.18 -7.07
N ALA A 40 -5.61 -1.34 -6.85
CA ALA A 40 -5.52 -2.03 -5.58
C ALA A 40 -4.10 -2.52 -5.25
N ILE A 41 -3.72 -2.41 -3.98
CA ILE A 41 -2.55 -3.09 -3.43
C ILE A 41 -2.87 -4.58 -3.34
N GLN A 42 -2.03 -5.42 -3.91
CA GLN A 42 -2.19 -6.86 -3.86
C GLN A 42 -1.36 -7.41 -2.71
N MET A 43 -2.02 -8.06 -1.75
CA MET A 43 -1.39 -8.63 -0.56
C MET A 43 -1.80 -10.08 -0.39
N ILE A 44 -0.87 -10.90 0.06
CA ILE A 44 -1.13 -12.29 0.42
C ILE A 44 -1.08 -12.39 1.94
N ARG A 45 -2.13 -12.95 2.54
CA ARG A 45 -2.12 -13.35 3.96
C ARG A 45 -1.49 -14.73 4.08
N CYS A 46 -0.39 -14.83 4.81
CA CYS A 46 0.27 -16.11 5.06
C CYS A 46 -0.67 -17.09 5.78
N ALA A 47 -0.47 -18.39 5.57
CA ALA A 47 -1.30 -19.45 6.18
C ALA A 47 -1.29 -19.40 7.73
N CYS A 48 -0.22 -18.90 8.35
CA CYS A 48 -0.15 -18.68 9.79
C CYS A 48 -1.11 -17.59 10.31
N GLY A 49 -1.73 -16.82 9.40
CA GLY A 49 -2.70 -15.77 9.70
C GLY A 49 -2.12 -14.48 10.28
N LYS A 50 -0.80 -14.43 10.54
CA LYS A 50 -0.13 -13.35 11.29
C LYS A 50 0.62 -12.35 10.40
N THR A 51 1.14 -12.79 9.26
CA THR A 51 1.99 -11.97 8.40
C THR A 51 1.36 -11.73 7.03
N TYR A 52 1.72 -10.60 6.43
CA TYR A 52 1.29 -10.24 5.09
C TYR A 52 2.49 -10.06 4.17
N VAL A 53 2.38 -10.58 2.96
CA VAL A 53 3.39 -10.40 1.91
C VAL A 53 2.82 -9.48 0.85
N LEU A 54 3.58 -8.45 0.50
CA LEU A 54 3.22 -7.57 -0.60
C LEU A 54 3.52 -8.28 -1.92
N GLN A 55 2.49 -8.45 -2.76
CA GLN A 55 2.64 -8.96 -4.12
C GLN A 55 2.83 -7.81 -5.11
N ASP A 56 2.05 -6.74 -4.98
CA ASP A 56 2.16 -5.55 -5.81
C ASP A 56 1.66 -4.29 -5.09
N GLY A 57 2.20 -3.13 -5.47
CA GLY A 57 1.78 -1.82 -4.95
C GLY A 57 2.75 -1.14 -4.00
N GLY A 58 4.00 -1.59 -3.93
CA GLY A 58 5.01 -1.05 -2.99
C GLY A 58 5.29 0.43 -3.21
N HIS A 59 5.37 0.88 -4.47
CA HIS A 59 5.51 2.30 -4.80
C HIS A 59 4.28 3.13 -4.43
N ARG A 60 3.08 2.56 -4.57
CA ARG A 60 1.82 3.23 -4.21
C ARG A 60 1.71 3.43 -2.70
N ILE A 61 1.99 2.38 -1.91
CA ILE A 61 2.09 2.49 -0.44
C ILE A 61 3.16 3.50 -0.04
N SER A 62 4.35 3.42 -0.63
CA SER A 62 5.47 4.27 -0.25
C SER A 62 5.19 5.75 -0.55
N ALA A 63 4.60 6.05 -1.71
CA ALA A 63 4.24 7.41 -2.09
C ALA A 63 3.13 7.97 -1.17
N ALA A 64 2.09 7.18 -0.92
CA ALA A 64 1.01 7.58 -0.02
C ALA A 64 1.48 7.77 1.42
N PHE A 65 2.38 6.92 1.90
CA PHE A 65 3.00 7.06 3.23
C PHE A 65 3.87 8.30 3.35
N LYS A 66 4.58 8.68 2.27
CA LYS A 66 5.31 9.95 2.24
C LYS A 66 4.35 11.14 2.32
N ILE A 67 3.23 11.12 1.60
CA ILE A 67 2.19 12.16 1.72
C ILE A 67 1.65 12.24 3.15
N TYR A 68 1.33 11.10 3.76
CA TYR A 68 0.86 11.03 5.14
C TYR A 68 1.87 11.64 6.12
N LYS A 69 3.16 11.30 5.98
CA LYS A 69 4.23 11.90 6.80
C LYS A 69 4.39 13.40 6.59
N ASP A 70 4.33 13.86 5.34
CA ASP A 70 4.60 15.25 4.99
C ASP A 70 3.41 16.18 5.35
N THR A 71 2.18 15.66 5.34
CA THR A 71 0.95 16.50 5.40
C THR A 71 -0.05 16.08 6.48
N GLY A 72 0.11 14.89 7.08
CA GLY A 72 -0.89 14.27 7.95
C GLY A 72 -2.12 13.72 7.21
N LYS A 73 -2.19 13.85 5.88
CA LYS A 73 -3.34 13.38 5.09
C LYS A 73 -3.31 11.85 4.95
N ASP A 74 -4.24 11.19 5.63
CA ASP A 74 -4.37 9.73 5.61
C ASP A 74 -5.31 9.25 4.50
N LEU A 75 -4.70 8.80 3.40
CA LEU A 75 -5.40 8.40 2.18
C LEU A 75 -6.05 7.02 2.34
N ASP A 76 -7.23 6.85 1.74
CA ASP A 76 -7.84 5.54 1.57
C ASP A 76 -7.25 4.85 0.33
N ILE A 77 -6.75 3.63 0.52
CA ILE A 77 -6.14 2.82 -0.52
C ILE A 77 -6.96 1.55 -0.72
N PRO A 78 -7.32 1.20 -1.97
CA PRO A 78 -7.94 -0.09 -2.26
C PRO A 78 -6.93 -1.21 -2.06
N VAL A 79 -7.34 -2.26 -1.36
CA VAL A 79 -6.52 -3.43 -1.03
C VAL A 79 -7.27 -4.70 -1.43
N ASN A 80 -6.55 -5.59 -2.11
CA ASN A 80 -6.99 -6.95 -2.37
C ASN A 80 -6.15 -7.91 -1.52
N LEU A 81 -6.84 -8.63 -0.66
CA LEU A 81 -6.25 -9.64 0.18
C LEU A 81 -6.51 -11.02 -0.43
N PHE A 82 -5.45 -11.70 -0.84
CA PHE A 82 -5.51 -13.11 -1.19
C PHE A 82 -5.20 -13.93 0.06
N GLN A 83 -6.11 -14.82 0.41
CA GLN A 83 -5.89 -15.84 1.42
C GLN A 83 -5.79 -17.18 0.70
N SER A 84 -4.64 -17.84 0.82
CA SER A 84 -4.51 -19.20 0.30
C SER A 84 -5.39 -20.13 1.13
N SER A 85 -6.43 -20.69 0.52
CA SER A 85 -7.21 -21.79 1.08
C SER A 85 -6.54 -23.10 0.69
N ILE A 86 -5.42 -23.45 1.34
CA ILE A 86 -4.90 -24.81 1.27
C ILE A 86 -5.63 -25.59 2.37
N PRO A 87 -6.54 -26.51 2.04
CA PRO A 87 -7.16 -27.43 3.01
C PRO A 87 -6.13 -28.39 3.61
#